data_AF-M0MGM1-F1
#
_entry.id   AF-M0MGM1-F1
#
_cell.length_a   1.000
_cell.length_b   1.000
_cell.length_c   1.000
_cell.angle_alpha   90.00
_cell.angle_beta   90.00
_cell.angle_gamma   90.00
#
_symmetry.space_group_name_H-M   'P 1'
#
loop_
_entity.id
_entity.type
_entity.pdbx_description
1 polymer ?
#
loop_
_entity_poly.entity_id
_entity_poly.type
_entity_poly.pdbx_seq_one_letter_code
_entity_poly.pdbx_strand_id
1 'polypeptide(L)'
;MALGSRSSIDGRGARTNIEGAFANRRKSNYYCATPTTVWRVGTTRRAETRGRCGGGNDGGSGGGRSMRVAVVAGSTATARIEGISAAGADPAVMAHTPSADCEIVAYGRPVRSPVVPVSPSGCPTPAVVTRAVRELAGFETVVIDAGLAEPTAAPTVAVDAEPGRDVRTGRAVPGAREIFTAAEEYGRSLPDDELVIGETIPGGTTTARCVLAALGERRATSSSLPENPIALKRRVVGEALDTAEIAAGGAAGTPIAAVRAVGDPVLAAVAGLVTGATAGGTEVTLAGGTQLCAAAALARHAGVDAPLSLATTSFLAADKSADVEGLADDLGLDLTVTDPGFDRESHPALDAYVAGEAKEGVGMGGALALAERRGIPMADVRDHVVTIHDRLLATGSGVES
;
A
#
# COMPACT_ATOMS: atom_id res chain seq x y z
N MET A 1 56.36 20.65 -17.88
CA MET A 1 57.25 20.62 -19.05
C MET A 1 57.17 19.24 -19.67
N ALA A 2 56.85 19.20 -20.95
CA ALA A 2 56.49 18.01 -21.72
C ALA A 2 57.71 17.37 -22.41
N LEU A 3 57.65 16.06 -22.62
CA LEU A 3 58.33 15.27 -23.66
C LEU A 3 57.23 14.31 -24.15
N GLY A 4 56.71 14.38 -25.39
CA GLY A 4 57.37 14.00 -26.65
C GLY A 4 57.18 12.48 -26.84
N SER A 5 56.69 11.89 -27.95
CA SER A 5 56.54 12.25 -29.37
C SER A 5 55.72 11.11 -30.04
N ARG A 6 54.76 11.39 -30.95
CA ARG A 6 54.77 11.15 -32.44
C ARG A 6 55.35 9.78 -32.87
N SER A 7 54.78 8.99 -33.79
CA SER A 7 54.23 9.29 -35.14
C SER A 7 53.63 8.00 -35.74
N SER A 8 52.40 7.99 -36.28
CA SER A 8 52.03 8.00 -37.71
C SER A 8 52.36 6.75 -38.56
N ILE A 9 51.34 6.17 -39.22
CA ILE A 9 51.15 6.07 -40.70
C ILE A 9 50.18 4.92 -41.05
N ASP A 10 49.00 5.34 -41.54
CA ASP A 10 48.40 5.03 -42.84
C ASP A 10 48.20 3.58 -43.32
N GLY A 11 47.06 3.32 -43.98
CA GLY A 11 46.89 2.10 -44.78
C GLY A 11 45.47 1.58 -44.97
N ARG A 12 44.79 2.10 -45.98
CA ARG A 12 43.45 1.76 -46.49
C ARG A 12 43.20 0.25 -46.72
N GLY A 13 41.96 -0.16 -46.43
CA GLY A 13 41.06 -0.79 -47.40
C GLY A 13 41.09 -2.31 -47.54
N ALA A 14 39.95 -2.96 -47.29
CA ALA A 14 39.27 -3.83 -48.24
C ALA A 14 38.02 -4.46 -47.60
N ARG A 15 36.90 -4.38 -48.33
CA ARG A 15 35.69 -5.17 -48.09
C ARG A 15 35.96 -6.62 -48.48
N THR A 16 35.34 -7.58 -47.78
CA THR A 16 34.60 -8.69 -48.42
C THR A 16 33.86 -9.52 -47.37
N ASN A 17 32.59 -9.79 -47.67
CA ASN A 17 31.74 -10.80 -47.05
C ASN A 17 32.31 -12.20 -47.32
N ILE A 18 32.01 -13.18 -46.45
CA ILE A 18 31.60 -14.53 -46.83
C ILE A 18 30.89 -15.19 -45.63
N GLU A 19 29.78 -15.84 -45.96
CA GLU A 19 28.90 -16.64 -45.12
C GLU A 19 29.52 -17.99 -44.72
N GLY A 20 29.02 -18.56 -43.61
CA GLY A 20 28.75 -20.00 -43.50
C GLY A 20 29.72 -20.83 -42.67
N ALA A 21 29.25 -21.35 -41.52
CA ALA A 21 28.92 -22.77 -41.33
C ALA A 21 28.95 -23.20 -39.84
N PHE A 22 27.75 -23.54 -39.36
CA PHE A 22 27.39 -24.75 -38.60
C PHE A 22 28.31 -25.33 -37.50
N ALA A 23 27.69 -25.44 -36.33
CA ALA A 23 27.53 -26.65 -35.51
C ALA A 23 28.23 -26.71 -34.13
N ASN A 24 27.37 -26.55 -33.13
CA ASN A 24 27.14 -27.50 -32.04
C ASN A 24 28.12 -27.49 -30.84
N ARG A 25 27.65 -26.91 -29.72
CA ARG A 25 27.68 -27.54 -28.39
C ARG A 25 26.68 -26.87 -27.44
N ARG A 26 25.60 -27.58 -27.16
CA ARG A 26 24.70 -27.34 -26.02
C ARG A 26 25.41 -27.75 -24.72
N LYS A 27 25.35 -26.91 -23.68
CA LYS A 27 25.02 -27.22 -22.27
C LYS A 27 24.63 -25.87 -21.62
N SER A 28 23.34 -25.56 -21.56
CA SER A 28 22.47 -25.73 -20.39
C SER A 28 22.93 -24.94 -19.16
N ASN A 29 22.27 -23.80 -18.92
CA ASN A 29 21.81 -23.36 -17.61
C ASN A 29 20.65 -22.38 -17.84
N TYR A 30 19.43 -22.90 -17.78
CA TYR A 30 18.21 -22.11 -17.71
C TYR A 30 18.05 -21.62 -16.26
N TYR A 31 18.31 -20.34 -16.02
CA TYR A 31 17.60 -19.64 -14.95
C TYR A 31 16.23 -19.26 -15.51
N CYS A 32 15.18 -19.84 -14.93
CA CYS A 32 13.80 -19.49 -15.23
C CYS A 32 13.51 -18.13 -14.57
N ALA A 33 13.72 -17.03 -15.31
CA ALA A 33 13.16 -15.74 -14.94
C ALA A 33 11.63 -15.82 -15.15
N THR A 34 10.87 -15.89 -14.06
CA THR A 34 9.42 -15.68 -14.11
C THR A 34 9.15 -14.22 -14.51
N PRO A 35 8.35 -13.95 -15.56
CA PRO A 35 8.03 -12.57 -15.92
C PRO A 35 7.10 -11.95 -14.87
N THR A 36 7.57 -10.92 -14.17
CA THR A 36 6.72 -10.03 -13.38
C THR A 36 5.78 -9.31 -14.35
N THR A 37 4.48 -9.59 -14.26
CA THR A 37 3.49 -8.91 -15.10
C THR A 37 3.11 -7.59 -14.43
N VAL A 38 3.60 -6.48 -15.00
CA VAL A 38 3.21 -5.12 -14.61
C VAL A 38 2.13 -4.66 -15.60
N TRP A 39 0.94 -4.36 -15.12
CA TRP A 39 -0.11 -3.74 -15.93
C TRP A 39 -0.02 -2.22 -15.79
N ARG A 40 0.16 -1.51 -16.92
CA ARG A 40 0.06 -0.04 -17.00
C ARG A 40 -1.35 0.34 -17.43
N VAL A 41 -1.96 1.31 -16.75
CA VAL A 41 -3.23 1.92 -17.15
C VAL A 41 -2.95 2.80 -18.39
N GLY A 42 -3.49 2.41 -19.54
CA GLY A 42 -3.27 3.10 -20.80
C GLY A 42 -4.45 2.94 -21.76
N THR A 43 -4.99 4.08 -22.20
CA THR A 43 -6.13 4.28 -23.12
C THR A 43 -6.34 3.19 -24.18
N THR A 44 -7.33 2.31 -23.98
CA THR A 44 -7.77 1.36 -25.01
C THR A 44 -8.73 2.02 -25.99
N ARG A 45 -8.25 2.28 -27.21
CA ARG A 45 -9.11 2.41 -28.40
C ARG A 45 -9.84 1.09 -28.62
N ARG A 46 -11.17 1.16 -28.82
CA ARG A 46 -12.03 0.04 -29.24
C ARG A 46 -11.45 -0.63 -30.49
N ALA A 47 -11.18 -1.92 -30.41
CA ALA A 47 -11.11 -2.80 -31.57
C ALA A 47 -12.39 -3.65 -31.60
N GLU A 48 -13.26 -3.38 -32.58
CA GLU A 48 -14.40 -4.23 -32.90
C GLU A 48 -13.89 -5.56 -33.45
N THR A 49 -14.30 -6.67 -32.84
CA THR A 49 -14.25 -7.99 -33.48
C THR A 49 -15.61 -8.67 -33.33
N ARG A 50 -16.27 -8.86 -34.48
CA ARG A 50 -17.46 -9.71 -34.63
C ARG A 50 -17.03 -11.18 -34.59
N GLY A 51 -17.69 -11.99 -33.76
CA GLY A 51 -17.46 -13.44 -33.69
C GLY A 51 -18.61 -14.21 -33.03
N ARG A 52 -19.55 -14.65 -33.88
CA ARG A 52 -20.53 -15.76 -33.81
C ARG A 52 -20.80 -16.54 -32.51
N CYS A 53 -22.10 -16.78 -32.31
CA CYS A 53 -22.75 -17.61 -31.28
C CYS A 53 -22.33 -19.09 -31.25
N GLY A 54 -22.32 -19.65 -30.04
CA GLY A 54 -22.41 -21.08 -29.73
C GLY A 54 -22.93 -21.23 -28.29
N GLY A 55 -24.08 -21.91 -28.13
CA GLY A 55 -24.81 -21.99 -26.85
C GLY A 55 -24.39 -23.14 -25.94
N GLY A 56 -24.87 -23.05 -24.69
CA GLY A 56 -24.95 -24.14 -23.72
C GLY A 56 -24.01 -23.96 -22.53
N ASN A 57 -24.51 -23.42 -21.42
CA ASN A 57 -24.97 -24.20 -20.27
C ASN A 57 -25.43 -23.20 -19.18
N ASP A 58 -26.74 -23.06 -19.01
CA ASP A 58 -27.33 -22.27 -17.93
C ASP A 58 -27.17 -23.04 -16.61
N GLY A 59 -25.98 -22.96 -16.03
CA GLY A 59 -25.72 -23.28 -14.63
C GLY A 59 -25.93 -22.02 -13.81
N GLY A 60 -26.96 -22.02 -12.95
CA GLY A 60 -27.41 -20.87 -12.19
C GLY A 60 -26.28 -20.09 -11.51
N SER A 61 -26.03 -18.88 -12.00
CA SER A 61 -25.26 -17.86 -11.31
C SER A 61 -26.11 -17.34 -10.15
N GLY A 62 -25.93 -17.92 -8.96
CA GLY A 62 -26.23 -17.18 -7.74
C GLY A 62 -25.36 -15.94 -7.77
N GLY A 63 -25.97 -14.78 -8.06
CA GLY A 63 -25.31 -13.49 -8.19
C GLY A 63 -24.77 -13.03 -6.84
N GLY A 64 -23.66 -13.63 -6.42
CA GLY A 64 -22.86 -13.11 -5.32
C GLY A 64 -22.24 -11.79 -5.77
N ARG A 65 -22.36 -10.75 -4.93
CA ARG A 65 -21.66 -9.48 -5.15
C ARG A 65 -20.16 -9.73 -5.28
N SER A 66 -19.58 -9.28 -6.38
CA SER A 66 -18.15 -9.36 -6.64
C SER A 66 -17.39 -8.38 -5.76
N MET A 67 -16.29 -8.82 -5.14
CA MET A 67 -15.52 -8.00 -4.20
C MET A 67 -14.03 -8.18 -4.41
N ARG A 68 -13.29 -7.08 -4.29
CA ARG A 68 -11.83 -7.06 -4.35
C ARG A 68 -11.23 -6.34 -3.15
N VAL A 69 -10.13 -6.87 -2.65
CA VAL A 69 -9.27 -6.17 -1.69
C VAL A 69 -8.09 -5.54 -2.44
N ALA A 70 -7.97 -4.22 -2.38
CA ALA A 70 -6.82 -3.49 -2.91
C ALA A 70 -5.87 -3.12 -1.77
N VAL A 71 -4.56 -3.36 -1.94
CA VAL A 71 -3.53 -2.82 -1.05
C VAL A 71 -2.73 -1.79 -1.82
N VAL A 72 -2.86 -0.51 -1.44
CA VAL A 72 -2.08 0.58 -2.03
C VAL A 72 -0.75 0.69 -1.29
N ALA A 73 0.35 0.43 -1.99
CA ALA A 73 1.66 0.33 -1.38
C ALA A 73 2.57 1.45 -1.88
N GLY A 74 3.34 2.04 -0.96
CA GLY A 74 4.27 3.10 -1.31
C GLY A 74 5.24 3.43 -0.20
N SER A 75 6.12 4.38 -0.48
CA SER A 75 7.17 4.81 0.45
C SER A 75 7.21 6.32 0.55
N THR A 76 7.69 6.84 1.69
CA THR A 76 7.96 8.27 1.87
C THR A 76 9.24 8.50 2.65
N ALA A 77 10.03 9.49 2.24
CA ALA A 77 11.21 9.92 2.99
C ALA A 77 10.84 10.53 4.36
N THR A 78 9.57 10.90 4.59
CA THR A 78 9.06 11.31 5.92
C THR A 78 9.27 10.21 6.98
N ALA A 79 9.26 8.95 6.57
CA ALA A 79 9.51 7.82 7.46
C ALA A 79 10.95 7.79 8.02
N ARG A 80 11.90 8.51 7.38
CA ARG A 80 13.31 8.59 7.82
C ARG A 80 13.52 9.61 8.94
N ILE A 81 12.49 10.36 9.33
CA ILE A 81 12.56 11.25 10.49
C ILE A 81 12.66 10.37 11.74
N GLU A 82 13.74 10.53 12.49
CA GLU A 82 13.99 9.76 13.71
C GLU A 82 12.81 9.84 14.69
N GLY A 83 12.34 8.68 15.14
CA GLY A 83 11.23 8.58 16.10
C GLY A 83 9.82 8.73 15.51
N ILE A 84 9.64 8.84 14.18
CA ILE A 84 8.31 8.96 13.54
C ILE A 84 7.61 7.62 13.30
N SER A 85 8.35 6.55 12.98
CA SER A 85 7.78 5.28 12.55
C SER A 85 8.42 4.09 13.27
N ALA A 86 7.59 3.13 13.69
CA ALA A 86 8.06 1.84 14.21
C ALA A 86 8.60 0.91 13.10
N ALA A 87 8.11 1.08 11.87
CA ALA A 87 8.37 0.18 10.75
C ALA A 87 9.82 0.25 10.19
N GLY A 88 10.74 0.88 10.92
CA GLY A 88 12.05 1.27 10.40
C GLY A 88 13.12 1.52 11.45
N ALA A 89 13.22 0.67 12.47
CA ALA A 89 14.42 0.66 13.32
C ALA A 89 15.72 0.44 12.53
N ASP A 90 15.61 -0.14 11.33
CA ASP A 90 16.62 -0.08 10.28
C ASP A 90 16.03 0.58 9.02
N PRO A 91 16.57 1.75 8.57
CA PRO A 91 16.14 2.42 7.35
C PRO A 91 16.23 1.57 6.08
N ALA A 92 17.13 0.58 6.02
CA ALA A 92 17.23 -0.35 4.89
C ALA A 92 16.05 -1.33 4.91
N VAL A 93 15.70 -1.88 6.07
CA VAL A 93 14.53 -2.76 6.24
C VAL A 93 13.23 -2.00 5.94
N MET A 94 13.13 -0.75 6.39
CA MET A 94 11.95 0.09 6.16
C MET A 94 11.60 0.28 4.69
N ALA A 95 12.61 0.39 3.81
CA ALA A 95 12.41 0.55 2.38
C ALA A 95 11.77 -0.69 1.73
N HIS A 96 12.00 -1.88 2.32
CA HIS A 96 11.45 -3.14 1.87
C HIS A 96 10.09 -3.48 2.50
N THR A 97 9.71 -2.85 3.61
CA THR A 97 8.48 -3.17 4.36
C THR A 97 7.22 -3.22 3.47
N PRO A 98 6.88 -2.17 2.69
CA PRO A 98 5.71 -2.21 1.81
C PRO A 98 5.74 -3.37 0.81
N SER A 99 6.92 -3.63 0.23
CA SER A 99 7.10 -4.67 -0.79
C SER A 99 6.96 -6.06 -0.20
N ALA A 100 7.47 -6.26 1.01
CA ALA A 100 7.34 -7.49 1.78
C ALA A 100 5.91 -7.73 2.25
N ASP A 101 5.19 -6.68 2.70
CA ASP A 101 3.78 -6.77 3.06
C ASP A 101 2.94 -7.26 1.89
N CYS A 102 3.15 -6.70 0.69
CA CYS A 102 2.50 -7.14 -0.54
C CYS A 102 2.79 -8.62 -0.86
N GLU A 103 4.05 -9.06 -0.70
CA GLU A 103 4.44 -10.45 -0.92
C GLU A 103 3.83 -11.40 0.12
N ILE A 104 3.75 -10.99 1.38
CA ILE A 104 3.11 -11.78 2.45
C ILE A 104 1.62 -11.93 2.15
N VAL A 105 0.91 -10.87 1.76
CA VAL A 105 -0.51 -10.97 1.38
C VAL A 105 -0.68 -11.89 0.15
N ALA A 106 0.16 -11.74 -0.87
CA ALA A 106 0.05 -12.50 -2.12
C ALA A 106 0.46 -13.98 -1.97
N TYR A 107 1.57 -14.25 -1.29
CA TYR A 107 2.26 -15.54 -1.27
C TYR A 107 2.43 -16.18 0.11
N GLY A 108 2.11 -15.46 1.18
CA GLY A 108 2.24 -15.93 2.56
C GLY A 108 3.67 -15.88 3.09
N ARG A 109 4.60 -15.27 2.34
CA ARG A 109 6.00 -15.02 2.68
C ARG A 109 6.64 -13.98 1.75
N PRO A 110 7.70 -13.29 2.18
CA PRO A 110 8.60 -12.59 1.27
C PRO A 110 9.16 -13.55 0.20
N VAL A 111 9.29 -13.05 -1.03
CA VAL A 111 9.85 -13.73 -2.19
C VAL A 111 11.05 -12.95 -2.73
N ARG A 112 10.94 -11.61 -2.82
CA ARG A 112 12.03 -10.74 -3.27
C ARG A 112 12.54 -9.86 -2.14
N SER A 113 11.67 -9.45 -1.21
CA SER A 113 12.14 -8.75 -0.03
C SER A 113 13.10 -9.66 0.76
N PRO A 114 14.28 -9.15 1.16
CA PRO A 114 15.26 -9.93 1.91
C PRO A 114 14.85 -10.16 3.36
N VAL A 115 13.78 -9.52 3.83
CA VAL A 115 13.38 -9.45 5.23
C VAL A 115 11.87 -9.64 5.40
N VAL A 116 11.49 -10.26 6.51
CA VAL A 116 10.12 -10.25 7.03
C VAL A 116 9.99 -9.00 7.90
N PRO A 117 9.04 -8.09 7.65
CA PRO A 117 8.85 -6.92 8.48
C PRO A 117 8.35 -7.34 9.87
N VAL A 118 9.16 -7.05 10.88
CA VAL A 118 8.85 -7.20 12.29
C VAL A 118 9.29 -5.93 13.01
N SER A 119 8.52 -5.51 14.01
CA SER A 119 8.94 -4.41 14.89
C SER A 119 10.17 -4.83 15.71
N PRO A 120 10.90 -3.88 16.34
CA PRO A 120 12.02 -4.21 17.22
C PRO A 120 11.68 -5.14 18.39
N SER A 121 10.41 -5.17 18.83
CA SER A 121 9.93 -6.08 19.89
C SER A 121 9.49 -7.44 19.34
N GLY A 122 9.50 -7.64 18.02
CA GLY A 122 9.07 -8.86 17.35
C GLY A 122 7.61 -8.85 16.91
N CYS A 123 6.88 -7.73 16.98
CA CYS A 123 5.51 -7.65 16.48
C CYS A 123 5.47 -7.93 14.96
N PRO A 124 4.71 -8.93 14.49
CA PRO A 124 4.60 -9.16 13.06
C PRO A 124 3.85 -8.04 12.35
N THR A 125 4.13 -7.88 11.06
CA THR A 125 3.36 -6.97 10.21
C THR A 125 1.87 -7.35 10.17
N PRO A 126 0.96 -6.36 10.13
CA PRO A 126 -0.47 -6.56 9.84
C PRO A 126 -0.76 -7.35 8.56
N ALA A 127 0.19 -7.42 7.62
CA ALA A 127 0.09 -8.27 6.43
C ALA A 127 -0.15 -9.75 6.78
N VAL A 128 0.36 -10.22 7.94
CA VAL A 128 0.12 -11.59 8.42
C VAL A 128 -1.37 -11.81 8.71
N VAL A 129 -2.04 -10.83 9.33
CA VAL A 129 -3.47 -10.92 9.63
C VAL A 129 -4.31 -10.83 8.37
N THR A 130 -4.02 -9.87 7.49
CA THR A 130 -4.68 -9.78 6.18
C THR A 130 -4.52 -11.08 5.38
N ARG A 131 -3.32 -11.68 5.40
CA ARG A 131 -3.05 -12.96 4.77
C ARG A 131 -3.84 -14.10 5.40
N ALA A 132 -3.91 -14.15 6.73
CA ALA A 132 -4.63 -15.20 7.43
C ALA A 132 -6.11 -15.21 7.02
N VAL A 133 -6.77 -14.05 7.09
CA VAL A 133 -8.14 -13.92 6.62
C VAL A 133 -8.25 -14.26 5.14
N ARG A 134 -7.32 -13.81 4.29
CA ARG A 134 -7.36 -14.12 2.86
C ARG A 134 -7.39 -15.62 2.58
N GLU A 135 -6.55 -16.40 3.28
CA GLU A 135 -6.51 -17.86 3.10
C GLU A 135 -7.82 -18.54 3.57
N LEU A 136 -8.45 -18.02 4.63
CA LEU A 136 -9.71 -18.55 5.16
C LEU A 136 -10.94 -18.14 4.32
N ALA A 137 -10.96 -16.89 3.86
CA ALA A 137 -12.08 -16.30 3.15
C ALA A 137 -12.01 -16.52 1.63
N GLY A 138 -10.82 -16.62 1.04
CA GLY A 138 -10.63 -16.76 -0.40
C GLY A 138 -11.00 -15.51 -1.20
N PHE A 139 -10.68 -14.30 -0.70
CA PHE A 139 -10.90 -13.07 -1.46
C PHE A 139 -9.75 -12.76 -2.44
N GLU A 140 -10.09 -12.12 -3.54
CA GLU A 140 -9.13 -11.64 -4.54
C GLU A 140 -8.42 -10.37 -4.06
N THR A 141 -7.13 -10.29 -4.35
CA THR A 141 -6.29 -9.14 -3.97
C THR A 141 -5.63 -8.50 -5.17
N VAL A 142 -5.56 -7.18 -5.17
CA VAL A 142 -4.69 -6.43 -6.09
C VAL A 142 -3.78 -5.49 -5.32
N VAL A 143 -2.51 -5.42 -5.72
CA VAL A 143 -1.57 -4.43 -5.20
C VAL A 143 -1.51 -3.26 -6.17
N ILE A 144 -1.64 -2.04 -5.66
CA ILE A 144 -1.43 -0.82 -6.43
C ILE A 144 -0.09 -0.23 -6.00
N ASP A 145 0.87 -0.17 -6.93
CA ASP A 145 2.17 0.45 -6.69
C ASP A 145 2.04 1.97 -6.85
N ALA A 146 1.98 2.64 -5.71
CA ALA A 146 1.93 4.09 -5.57
C ALA A 146 3.30 4.65 -5.16
N GLY A 147 4.40 4.04 -5.58
CA GLY A 147 5.76 4.57 -5.34
C GLY A 147 6.49 3.77 -4.27
N LEU A 148 6.59 2.46 -4.49
CA LEU A 148 7.46 1.58 -3.72
C LEU A 148 8.93 2.01 -3.88
N ALA A 149 9.66 2.13 -2.76
CA ALA A 149 11.12 2.38 -2.82
C ALA A 149 11.89 1.16 -3.33
N GLU A 150 11.42 -0.03 -2.98
CA GLU A 150 11.99 -1.31 -3.38
C GLU A 150 10.94 -2.14 -4.13
N PRO A 151 11.30 -2.83 -5.20
CA PRO A 151 10.32 -3.56 -6.00
C PRO A 151 9.78 -4.80 -5.28
N THR A 152 8.50 -5.11 -5.49
CA THR A 152 7.84 -6.32 -4.99
C THR A 152 7.76 -7.42 -6.06
N ALA A 153 7.73 -8.68 -5.64
CA ALA A 153 7.37 -9.82 -6.48
C ALA A 153 5.85 -10.04 -6.57
N ALA A 154 5.05 -9.37 -5.74
CA ALA A 154 3.60 -9.42 -5.84
C ALA A 154 3.14 -8.80 -7.19
N PRO A 155 2.07 -9.30 -7.83
CA PRO A 155 1.55 -8.66 -9.04
C PRO A 155 1.00 -7.27 -8.70
N THR A 156 1.43 -6.25 -9.45
CA THR A 156 1.02 -4.86 -9.21
C THR A 156 0.33 -4.23 -10.41
N VAL A 157 -0.56 -3.28 -10.12
CA VAL A 157 -1.00 -2.24 -11.04
C VAL A 157 -0.23 -0.98 -10.69
N ALA A 158 0.50 -0.41 -11.65
CA ALA A 158 1.27 0.79 -11.42
C ALA A 158 0.44 2.05 -11.72
N VAL A 159 0.52 3.05 -10.85
CA VAL A 159 0.00 4.41 -11.09
C VAL A 159 1.12 5.40 -11.42
N ASP A 160 2.25 4.88 -11.94
CA ASP A 160 3.45 5.62 -12.34
C ASP A 160 3.92 6.65 -11.30
N ALA A 161 3.87 6.26 -10.03
CA ALA A 161 4.25 7.07 -8.88
C ALA A 161 5.73 6.89 -8.51
N GLU A 162 6.35 7.96 -8.02
CA GLU A 162 7.66 7.92 -7.36
C GLU A 162 7.46 7.93 -5.83
N PRO A 163 8.43 7.41 -5.05
CA PRO A 163 8.40 7.53 -3.60
C PRO A 163 8.21 8.98 -3.13
N GLY A 164 7.38 9.16 -2.11
CA GLY A 164 7.13 10.46 -1.50
C GLY A 164 8.39 11.07 -0.91
N ARG A 165 8.52 12.40 -1.02
CA ARG A 165 9.58 13.16 -0.36
C ARG A 165 9.22 13.43 1.10
N ASP A 166 10.16 14.00 1.84
CA ASP A 166 9.92 14.47 3.19
C ASP A 166 8.91 15.62 3.15
N VAL A 167 7.85 15.54 3.96
CA VAL A 167 6.80 16.57 4.04
C VAL A 167 7.34 17.96 4.39
N ARG A 168 8.49 18.04 5.07
CA ARG A 168 9.15 19.30 5.44
C ARG A 168 9.74 20.04 4.24
N THR A 169 9.76 19.43 3.05
CA THR A 169 10.22 20.08 1.81
C THR A 169 9.17 21.02 1.20
N GLY A 170 7.92 21.00 1.67
CA GLY A 170 6.79 21.75 1.09
C GLY A 170 6.36 21.26 -0.30
N ARG A 171 6.97 20.17 -0.81
CA ARG A 171 6.64 19.55 -2.09
C ARG A 171 6.82 18.03 -2.02
N ALA A 172 6.10 17.40 -1.09
CA ALA A 172 6.18 15.98 -0.79
C ALA A 172 5.89 15.08 -2.00
N VAL A 173 4.88 15.42 -2.81
CA VAL A 173 4.42 14.58 -3.93
C VAL A 173 4.29 15.40 -5.22
N PRO A 174 5.40 15.64 -5.95
CA PRO A 174 5.34 16.46 -7.17
C PRO A 174 4.31 15.99 -8.21
N GLY A 175 4.09 14.67 -8.31
CA GLY A 175 3.17 14.03 -9.25
C GLY A 175 1.77 13.72 -8.69
N ALA A 176 1.31 14.42 -7.65
CA ALA A 176 0.06 14.09 -6.96
C ALA A 176 -1.17 14.06 -7.89
N ARG A 177 -1.21 14.92 -8.92
CA ARG A 177 -2.32 14.95 -9.89
C ARG A 177 -2.33 13.71 -10.76
N GLU A 178 -1.17 13.32 -11.27
CA GLU A 178 -0.97 12.19 -12.16
C GLU A 178 -1.33 10.89 -11.45
N ILE A 179 -0.84 10.72 -10.21
CA ILE A 179 -1.13 9.56 -9.36
C ILE A 179 -2.63 9.46 -9.07
N PHE A 180 -3.25 10.56 -8.63
CA PHE A 180 -4.69 10.61 -8.38
C PHE A 180 -5.49 10.23 -9.63
N THR A 181 -5.16 10.82 -10.78
CA THR A 181 -5.88 10.59 -12.04
C THR A 181 -5.74 9.13 -12.50
N ALA A 182 -4.54 8.57 -12.44
CA ALA A 182 -4.32 7.16 -12.82
C ALA A 182 -5.09 6.20 -11.90
N ALA A 183 -5.10 6.45 -10.59
CA ALA A 183 -5.85 5.65 -9.63
C ALA A 183 -7.37 5.79 -9.80
N GLU A 184 -7.84 7.00 -10.14
CA GLU A 184 -9.25 7.26 -10.47
C GLU A 184 -9.70 6.50 -11.72
N GLU A 185 -8.89 6.53 -12.79
CA GLU A 185 -9.15 5.73 -13.99
C GLU A 185 -9.18 4.24 -13.68
N TYR A 186 -8.24 3.75 -12.86
CA TYR A 186 -8.23 2.35 -12.44
C TYR A 186 -9.47 1.98 -11.62
N GLY A 187 -9.83 2.79 -10.62
CA GLY A 187 -11.01 2.56 -9.77
C GLY A 187 -12.30 2.47 -10.58
N ARG A 188 -12.46 3.35 -11.58
CA ARG A 188 -13.62 3.33 -12.48
C ARG A 188 -13.66 2.10 -13.40
N SER A 189 -12.50 1.49 -13.68
CA SER A 189 -12.38 0.32 -14.56
C SER A 189 -12.65 -1.01 -13.87
N LEU A 190 -12.68 -1.02 -12.54
CA LEU A 190 -12.91 -2.24 -11.77
C LEU A 190 -14.36 -2.72 -11.97
N PRO A 191 -14.57 -4.01 -12.30
CA PRO A 191 -15.91 -4.56 -12.47
C PRO A 191 -16.58 -4.94 -11.15
N ASP A 192 -15.88 -4.76 -10.02
CA ASP A 192 -16.29 -5.25 -8.71
C ASP A 192 -17.41 -4.39 -8.09
N ASP A 193 -18.38 -5.04 -7.43
CA ASP A 193 -19.48 -4.37 -6.73
C ASP A 193 -19.04 -3.73 -5.40
N GLU A 194 -17.98 -4.28 -4.79
CA GLU A 194 -17.38 -3.81 -3.54
C GLU A 194 -15.85 -3.77 -3.65
N LEU A 195 -15.26 -2.67 -3.17
CA LEU A 195 -13.82 -2.47 -3.10
C LEU A 195 -13.39 -2.18 -1.66
N VAL A 196 -12.54 -3.04 -1.11
CA VAL A 196 -11.94 -2.87 0.21
C VAL A 196 -10.51 -2.39 0.03
N ILE A 197 -10.21 -1.15 0.42
CA ILE A 197 -8.93 -0.49 0.15
C ILE A 197 -8.11 -0.41 1.44
N GLY A 198 -7.01 -1.14 1.51
CA GLY A 198 -5.98 -1.00 2.54
C GLY A 198 -4.74 -0.26 2.03
N GLU A 199 -3.81 0.04 2.93
CA GLU A 199 -2.55 0.69 2.60
C GLU A 199 -1.35 0.07 3.32
N THR A 200 -0.16 0.21 2.72
CA THR A 200 1.11 0.06 3.44
C THR A 200 2.07 1.19 3.07
N ILE A 201 2.28 2.11 4.02
CA ILE A 201 3.28 3.18 3.93
C ILE A 201 3.87 3.54 5.31
N PRO A 202 5.12 3.14 5.61
CA PRO A 202 5.86 3.68 6.73
C PRO A 202 5.86 5.21 6.75
N GLY A 203 5.62 5.82 7.91
CA GLY A 203 5.48 7.28 8.05
C GLY A 203 4.11 7.86 7.65
N GLY A 204 3.18 7.02 7.15
CA GLY A 204 1.86 7.44 6.67
C GLY A 204 1.01 8.16 7.70
N THR A 205 1.12 7.84 8.99
CA THR A 205 0.38 8.55 10.04
C THR A 205 0.79 10.02 10.16
N THR A 206 2.03 10.37 9.82
CA THR A 206 2.53 11.74 9.88
C THR A 206 2.11 12.54 8.65
N THR A 207 2.22 11.96 7.46
CA THR A 207 1.75 12.59 6.21
C THR A 207 0.23 12.78 6.22
N ALA A 208 -0.53 11.79 6.72
CA ALA A 208 -1.98 11.93 6.96
C ALA A 208 -2.30 13.09 7.89
N ARG A 209 -1.53 13.26 8.99
CA ARG A 209 -1.70 14.38 9.92
C ARG A 209 -1.45 15.74 9.26
N CYS A 210 -0.43 15.83 8.40
CA CYS A 210 -0.13 17.05 7.64
C CYS A 210 -1.25 17.39 6.66
N VAL A 211 -1.76 16.40 5.93
CA VAL A 211 -2.86 16.57 4.98
C VAL A 211 -4.14 17.02 5.69
N LEU A 212 -4.54 16.35 6.77
CA LEU A 212 -5.70 16.76 7.57
C LEU A 212 -5.55 18.21 8.07
N ALA A 213 -4.35 18.60 8.52
CA ALA A 213 -4.08 19.96 8.93
C ALA A 213 -4.20 20.98 7.78
N ALA A 214 -3.69 20.66 6.59
CA ALA A 214 -3.78 21.51 5.41
C ALA A 214 -5.23 21.67 4.92
N LEU A 215 -6.04 20.62 5.04
CA LEU A 215 -7.46 20.61 4.66
C LEU A 215 -8.36 21.29 5.70
N GLY A 216 -7.89 21.48 6.93
CA GLY A 216 -8.66 22.09 8.01
C GLY A 216 -9.48 21.08 8.83
N GLU A 217 -9.15 19.80 8.68
CA GLU A 217 -9.82 18.68 9.32
C GLU A 217 -9.28 18.40 10.72
N ARG A 218 -9.97 17.52 11.46
CA ARG A 218 -9.48 17.00 12.73
C ARG A 218 -8.10 16.38 12.56
N ARG A 219 -7.13 16.83 13.37
CA ARG A 219 -5.72 16.42 13.28
C ARG A 219 -5.42 15.24 14.22
N ALA A 220 -6.34 14.31 14.39
CA ALA A 220 -6.12 13.13 15.23
C ALA A 220 -5.47 12.02 14.38
N THR A 221 -4.41 11.39 14.89
CA THR A 221 -3.63 10.39 14.13
C THR A 221 -3.00 9.41 15.10
N SER A 222 -3.11 8.11 14.82
CA SER A 222 -2.45 7.06 15.62
C SER A 222 -0.96 6.96 15.30
N SER A 223 -0.29 5.96 15.87
CA SER A 223 1.11 5.59 15.65
C SER A 223 1.25 4.07 15.63
N SER A 224 2.17 3.55 14.82
CA SER A 224 2.58 2.14 14.87
C SER A 224 3.45 1.80 16.08
N LEU A 225 3.97 2.82 16.78
CA LEU A 225 4.68 2.70 18.07
C LEU A 225 3.68 2.49 19.23
N PRO A 226 4.11 1.83 20.33
CA PRO A 226 3.29 1.73 21.55
C PRO A 226 2.81 3.10 22.04
N GLU A 227 3.75 4.04 22.18
CA GLU A 227 3.47 5.44 22.51
C GLU A 227 3.47 6.32 21.26
N ASN A 228 2.43 7.13 21.09
CA ASN A 228 2.32 8.05 19.96
C ASN A 228 3.20 9.30 20.20
N PRO A 229 4.20 9.60 19.33
CA PRO A 229 5.10 10.74 19.50
C PRO A 229 4.44 12.06 19.07
N ILE A 230 3.33 12.43 19.72
CA ILE A 230 2.45 13.55 19.33
C ILE A 230 3.22 14.87 19.25
N ALA A 231 4.14 15.13 20.19
CA ALA A 231 4.93 16.35 20.20
C ALA A 231 5.85 16.47 18.96
N LEU A 232 6.49 15.36 18.56
CA LEU A 232 7.32 15.32 17.36
C LEU A 232 6.46 15.52 16.11
N LYS A 233 5.33 14.79 15.98
CA LYS A 233 4.39 14.94 14.87
C LYS A 233 3.87 16.38 14.74
N ARG A 234 3.55 17.05 15.85
CA ARG A 234 3.12 18.46 15.83
C ARG A 234 4.20 19.39 15.28
N ARG A 235 5.48 19.18 15.64
CA ARG A 235 6.59 19.97 15.08
C ARG A 235 6.75 19.74 13.58
N VAL A 236 6.75 18.48 13.14
CA VAL A 236 6.87 18.13 11.72
C VAL A 236 5.73 18.73 10.90
N VAL A 237 4.49 18.68 11.41
CA VAL A 237 3.34 19.32 10.75
C VAL A 237 3.51 20.83 10.64
N GLY A 238 3.94 21.50 11.72
CA GLY A 238 4.20 22.95 11.70
C GLY A 238 5.25 23.31 10.64
N GLU A 239 6.41 22.65 10.67
CA GLU A 239 7.49 22.88 9.71
C GLU A 239 7.07 22.62 8.25
N ALA A 240 6.30 21.55 8.02
CA ALA A 240 5.79 21.21 6.69
C ALA A 240 4.82 22.28 6.15
N LEU A 241 3.89 22.73 6.98
CA LEU A 241 2.93 23.78 6.61
C LEU A 241 3.61 25.14 6.39
N ASP A 242 4.52 25.52 7.27
CA ASP A 242 5.29 26.77 7.16
C ASP A 242 6.13 26.78 5.87
N THR A 243 6.83 25.68 5.57
CA THR A 243 7.65 25.55 4.36
C THR A 243 6.80 25.52 3.09
N ALA A 244 5.61 24.94 3.15
CA ALA A 244 4.66 24.94 2.04
C ALA A 244 3.94 26.28 1.86
N GLU A 245 4.11 27.23 2.80
CA GLU A 245 3.35 28.49 2.87
C GLU A 245 1.83 28.25 2.93
N ILE A 246 1.40 27.17 3.61
CA ILE A 246 0.00 26.78 3.76
C ILE A 246 -0.42 26.97 5.22
N ALA A 247 -1.33 27.91 5.48
CA ALA A 247 -2.00 27.98 6.77
C ALA A 247 -2.84 26.70 7.02
N ALA A 248 -3.09 26.34 8.29
CA ALA A 248 -4.03 25.26 8.58
C ALA A 248 -5.42 25.57 7.96
N GLY A 249 -5.99 24.61 7.23
CA GLY A 249 -7.20 24.81 6.42
C GLY A 249 -7.00 25.58 5.10
N GLY A 250 -5.79 26.07 4.82
CA GLY A 250 -5.48 26.86 3.63
C GLY A 250 -5.57 26.09 2.31
N ALA A 251 -5.65 24.75 2.38
CA ALA A 251 -5.83 23.89 1.21
C ALA A 251 -7.24 23.26 1.14
N ALA A 252 -8.19 23.70 1.98
CA ALA A 252 -9.58 23.24 1.91
C ALA A 252 -10.16 23.37 0.49
N GLY A 253 -10.76 22.30 -0.01
CA GLY A 253 -11.32 22.23 -1.38
C GLY A 253 -10.26 22.10 -2.48
N THR A 254 -8.98 21.95 -2.12
CA THR A 254 -7.86 21.76 -3.07
C THR A 254 -7.02 20.52 -2.70
N PRO A 255 -7.62 19.32 -2.68
CA PRO A 255 -7.00 18.11 -2.12
C PRO A 255 -5.69 17.73 -2.82
N ILE A 256 -5.60 17.94 -4.13
CA ILE A 256 -4.39 17.68 -4.92
C ILE A 256 -3.23 18.59 -4.48
N ALA A 257 -3.52 19.86 -4.16
CA ALA A 257 -2.52 20.80 -3.69
C ALA A 257 -2.02 20.41 -2.29
N ALA A 258 -2.93 20.00 -1.41
CA ALA A 258 -2.60 19.49 -0.08
C ALA A 258 -1.64 18.28 -0.17
N VAL A 259 -1.97 17.28 -0.98
CA VAL A 259 -1.11 16.09 -1.14
C VAL A 259 0.22 16.44 -1.77
N ARG A 260 0.21 17.29 -2.82
CA ARG A 260 1.44 17.73 -3.48
C ARG A 260 2.41 18.39 -2.51
N ALA A 261 1.89 19.19 -1.59
CA ALA A 261 2.69 19.91 -0.62
C ALA A 261 3.17 19.02 0.52
N VAL A 262 2.24 18.33 1.20
CA VAL A 262 2.49 17.73 2.52
C VAL A 262 1.88 16.33 2.70
N GLY A 263 1.49 15.65 1.63
CA GLY A 263 0.99 14.27 1.68
C GLY A 263 2.04 13.22 1.35
N ASP A 264 1.55 12.08 0.87
CA ASP A 264 2.33 10.98 0.33
C ASP A 264 1.61 10.39 -0.90
N PRO A 265 2.29 9.61 -1.76
CA PRO A 265 1.67 9.14 -2.99
C PRO A 265 0.58 8.07 -2.75
N VAL A 266 0.59 7.39 -1.60
CA VAL A 266 -0.48 6.44 -1.24
C VAL A 266 -1.78 7.19 -0.97
N LEU A 267 -1.76 8.32 -0.26
CA LEU A 267 -2.94 9.17 -0.06
C LEU A 267 -3.51 9.69 -1.40
N ALA A 268 -2.65 10.09 -2.35
CA ALA A 268 -3.10 10.48 -3.69
C ALA A 268 -3.79 9.31 -4.41
N ALA A 269 -3.18 8.13 -4.39
CA ALA A 269 -3.70 6.95 -5.06
C ALA A 269 -5.00 6.45 -4.43
N VAL A 270 -5.10 6.36 -3.09
CA VAL A 270 -6.34 5.96 -2.41
C VAL A 270 -7.46 6.96 -2.70
N ALA A 271 -7.21 8.27 -2.60
CA ALA A 271 -8.24 9.27 -2.88
C ALA A 271 -8.73 9.21 -4.34
N GLY A 272 -7.82 9.00 -5.29
CA GLY A 272 -8.16 8.76 -6.69
C GLY A 272 -9.01 7.50 -6.86
N LEU A 273 -8.57 6.39 -6.27
CA LEU A 273 -9.27 5.10 -6.33
C LEU A 273 -10.70 5.18 -5.77
N VAL A 274 -10.88 5.83 -4.62
CA VAL A 274 -12.21 6.12 -4.02
C VAL A 274 -13.07 6.91 -5.00
N THR A 275 -12.52 7.98 -5.59
CA THR A 275 -13.24 8.85 -6.54
C THR A 275 -13.68 8.06 -7.78
N GLY A 276 -12.80 7.24 -8.32
CA GLY A 276 -13.07 6.41 -9.50
C GLY A 276 -14.12 5.33 -9.24
N ALA A 277 -13.94 4.56 -8.16
CA ALA A 277 -14.82 3.45 -7.79
C ALA A 277 -16.24 3.93 -7.45
N THR A 278 -16.37 4.97 -6.61
CA THR A 278 -17.69 5.50 -6.23
C THR A 278 -18.43 6.15 -7.40
N ALA A 279 -17.73 6.80 -8.34
CA ALA A 279 -18.33 7.28 -9.57
C ALA A 279 -18.87 6.14 -10.46
N GLY A 280 -18.29 4.95 -10.34
CA GLY A 280 -18.75 3.72 -11.00
C GLY A 280 -19.89 2.99 -10.26
N GLY A 281 -20.29 3.45 -9.08
CA GLY A 281 -21.30 2.80 -8.24
C GLY A 281 -20.78 1.67 -7.36
N THR A 282 -19.46 1.45 -7.32
CA THR A 282 -18.83 0.46 -6.43
C THR A 282 -18.90 0.93 -4.98
N GLU A 283 -19.30 0.05 -4.07
CA GLU A 283 -19.25 0.30 -2.63
C GLU A 283 -17.79 0.28 -2.16
N VAL A 284 -17.38 1.28 -1.38
CA VAL A 284 -16.00 1.43 -0.93
C VAL A 284 -15.90 1.30 0.58
N THR A 285 -15.09 0.34 1.03
CA THR A 285 -14.64 0.23 2.42
C THR A 285 -13.17 0.60 2.51
N LEU A 286 -12.87 1.60 3.32
CA LEU A 286 -11.51 1.97 3.69
C LEU A 286 -11.05 1.05 4.83
N ALA A 287 -10.14 0.13 4.54
CA ALA A 287 -9.60 -0.86 5.47
C ALA A 287 -8.32 -0.35 6.12
N GLY A 288 -8.45 0.51 7.13
CA GLY A 288 -7.30 1.12 7.76
C GLY A 288 -7.69 2.13 8.83
N GLY A 289 -6.69 2.87 9.30
CA GLY A 289 -6.87 3.84 10.37
C GLY A 289 -6.90 5.28 9.89
N THR A 290 -6.28 6.14 10.68
CA THR A 290 -6.27 7.60 10.46
C THR A 290 -5.68 8.02 9.10
N GLN A 291 -4.82 7.19 8.50
CA GLN A 291 -4.37 7.39 7.12
C GLN A 291 -5.52 7.35 6.11
N LEU A 292 -6.42 6.37 6.23
CA LEU A 292 -7.52 6.25 5.30
C LEU A 292 -8.65 7.23 5.60
N CYS A 293 -8.81 7.69 6.85
CA CYS A 293 -9.61 8.89 7.14
C CYS A 293 -9.07 10.12 6.39
N ALA A 294 -7.74 10.32 6.34
CA ALA A 294 -7.16 11.42 5.56
C ALA A 294 -7.39 11.24 4.05
N ALA A 295 -7.35 10.02 3.53
CA ALA A 295 -7.72 9.74 2.13
C ALA A 295 -9.21 9.99 1.86
N ALA A 296 -10.09 9.67 2.82
CA ALA A 296 -11.51 10.00 2.74
C ALA A 296 -11.73 11.51 2.73
N ALA A 297 -11.05 12.27 3.60
CA ALA A 297 -11.10 13.73 3.60
C ALA A 297 -10.66 14.31 2.24
N LEU A 298 -9.58 13.78 1.66
CA LEU A 298 -9.16 14.17 0.30
C LEU A 298 -10.24 13.89 -0.74
N ALA A 299 -10.91 12.74 -0.67
CA ALA A 299 -12.01 12.39 -1.57
C ALA A 299 -13.24 13.31 -1.36
N ARG A 300 -13.60 13.63 -0.11
CA ARG A 300 -14.67 14.61 0.22
C ARG A 300 -14.34 15.98 -0.37
N HIS A 301 -13.12 16.48 -0.16
CA HIS A 301 -12.66 17.74 -0.75
C HIS A 301 -12.52 17.69 -2.28
N ALA A 302 -12.51 16.50 -2.90
CA ALA A 302 -12.57 16.31 -4.35
C ALA A 302 -14.01 16.24 -4.88
N GLY A 303 -15.02 16.29 -4.01
CA GLY A 303 -16.45 16.27 -4.37
C GLY A 303 -17.10 14.89 -4.32
N VAL A 304 -16.51 13.91 -3.63
CA VAL A 304 -17.15 12.61 -3.41
C VAL A 304 -18.21 12.74 -2.32
N ASP A 305 -19.49 12.64 -2.71
CA ASP A 305 -20.64 12.64 -1.80
C ASP A 305 -21.20 11.23 -1.52
N ALA A 306 -20.66 10.19 -2.17
CA ALA A 306 -21.09 8.81 -1.99
C ALA A 306 -20.88 8.32 -0.54
N PRO A 307 -21.72 7.40 -0.02
CA PRO A 307 -21.45 6.73 1.24
C PRO A 307 -20.11 5.99 1.20
N LEU A 308 -19.33 6.08 2.28
CA LEU A 308 -18.05 5.40 2.45
C LEU A 308 -18.07 4.68 3.79
N SER A 309 -17.53 3.47 3.83
CA SER A 309 -17.32 2.72 5.07
C SER A 309 -15.86 2.80 5.50
N LEU A 310 -15.62 2.72 6.81
CA LEU A 310 -14.30 2.57 7.41
C LEU A 310 -14.30 1.28 8.23
N ALA A 311 -13.37 0.38 7.96
CA ALA A 311 -13.20 -0.84 8.74
C ALA A 311 -11.81 -0.84 9.38
N THR A 312 -11.77 -0.87 10.71
CA THR A 312 -10.55 -0.85 11.50
C THR A 312 -10.57 -1.85 12.65
N THR A 313 -9.49 -1.89 13.43
CA THR A 313 -9.30 -2.84 14.53
C THR A 313 -9.71 -2.26 15.89
N SER A 314 -10.04 -3.15 16.83
CA SER A 314 -10.22 -2.80 18.25
C SER A 314 -9.00 -2.10 18.85
N PHE A 315 -7.79 -2.48 18.41
CA PHE A 315 -6.53 -1.86 18.86
C PHE A 315 -6.44 -0.38 18.51
N LEU A 316 -6.89 0.01 17.30
CA LEU A 316 -6.91 1.41 16.90
C LEU A 316 -8.04 2.18 17.61
N ALA A 317 -9.23 1.59 17.73
CA ALA A 317 -10.36 2.22 18.41
C ALA A 317 -10.07 2.49 19.91
N ALA A 318 -9.26 1.65 20.54
CA ALA A 318 -8.80 1.87 21.91
C ALA A 318 -7.78 3.03 22.06
N ASP A 319 -7.08 3.42 20.97
CA ASP A 319 -6.10 4.51 20.99
C ASP A 319 -6.80 5.89 21.00
N LYS A 320 -6.92 6.47 22.20
CA LYS A 320 -7.53 7.79 22.40
C LYS A 320 -6.77 8.93 21.72
N SER A 321 -5.52 8.75 21.31
CA SER A 321 -4.78 9.76 20.53
C SER A 321 -5.14 9.75 19.05
N ALA A 322 -5.69 8.62 18.56
CA ALA A 322 -6.15 8.45 17.20
C ALA A 322 -7.52 9.08 16.96
N ASP A 323 -8.42 8.98 17.96
CA ASP A 323 -9.81 9.49 17.91
C ASP A 323 -10.50 9.14 16.57
N VAL A 324 -10.38 7.86 16.19
CA VAL A 324 -10.83 7.37 14.88
C VAL A 324 -12.36 7.44 14.73
N GLU A 325 -13.10 7.21 15.81
CA GLU A 325 -14.56 7.37 15.85
C GLU A 325 -14.96 8.80 15.49
N GLY A 326 -14.36 9.78 16.16
CA GLY A 326 -14.69 11.17 15.89
C GLY A 326 -14.20 11.67 14.52
N LEU A 327 -13.11 11.12 13.99
CA LEU A 327 -12.72 11.34 12.59
C LEU A 327 -13.72 10.76 11.58
N ALA A 328 -14.22 9.55 11.85
CA ALA A 328 -15.23 8.90 11.02
C ALA A 328 -16.53 9.70 11.01
N ASP A 329 -16.96 10.18 12.18
CA ASP A 329 -18.15 11.02 12.34
C ASP A 329 -18.02 12.35 11.56
N ASP A 330 -16.90 13.06 11.70
CA ASP A 330 -16.66 14.34 10.99
C ASP A 330 -16.75 14.16 9.46
N LEU A 331 -16.34 13.00 8.95
CA LEU A 331 -16.26 12.68 7.52
C LEU A 331 -17.48 11.90 6.99
N GLY A 332 -18.44 11.58 7.86
CA GLY A 332 -19.63 10.79 7.54
C GLY A 332 -19.29 9.39 7.03
N LEU A 333 -18.36 8.69 7.71
CA LEU A 333 -17.96 7.32 7.38
C LEU A 333 -18.73 6.33 8.26
N ASP A 334 -19.22 5.24 7.66
CA ASP A 334 -19.81 4.13 8.40
C ASP A 334 -18.71 3.25 9.01
N LEU A 335 -18.50 3.38 10.32
CA LEU A 335 -17.38 2.76 11.03
C LEU A 335 -17.72 1.34 11.52
N THR A 336 -16.93 0.37 11.09
CA THR A 336 -16.86 -0.98 11.64
C THR A 336 -15.55 -1.17 12.40
N VAL A 337 -15.65 -1.62 13.66
CA VAL A 337 -14.51 -1.97 14.50
C VAL A 337 -14.56 -3.46 14.79
N THR A 338 -13.54 -4.21 14.38
CA THR A 338 -13.47 -5.66 14.61
C THR A 338 -12.39 -5.99 15.65
N ASP A 339 -12.78 -6.80 16.64
CA ASP A 339 -11.87 -7.35 17.64
C ASP A 339 -11.48 -8.80 17.29
N PRO A 340 -10.22 -9.07 16.93
CA PRO A 340 -9.79 -10.43 16.66
C PRO A 340 -9.60 -11.27 17.94
N GLY A 341 -9.69 -10.67 19.14
CA GLY A 341 -9.57 -11.36 20.42
C GLY A 341 -8.17 -11.87 20.70
N PHE A 342 -7.14 -11.12 20.31
CA PHE A 342 -5.72 -11.49 20.51
C PHE A 342 -5.31 -11.58 21.98
N ASP A 343 -6.15 -11.08 22.89
CA ASP A 343 -5.99 -11.17 24.36
C ASP A 343 -6.46 -12.51 24.94
N ARG A 344 -7.09 -13.38 24.14
CA ARG A 344 -7.66 -14.65 24.60
C ARG A 344 -6.63 -15.76 24.77
N GLU A 345 -5.45 -15.61 24.17
CA GLU A 345 -4.34 -16.55 24.27
C GLU A 345 -3.02 -15.80 24.21
N SER A 346 -1.97 -16.34 24.85
CA SER A 346 -0.65 -15.73 24.82
C SER A 346 0.19 -16.36 23.72
N HIS A 347 0.63 -15.53 22.79
CA HIS A 347 1.57 -15.90 21.75
C HIS A 347 2.35 -14.65 21.31
N PRO A 348 3.67 -14.71 21.05
CA PRO A 348 4.45 -13.53 20.65
C PRO A 348 3.87 -12.75 19.47
N ALA A 349 3.26 -13.46 18.52
CA ALA A 349 2.59 -12.86 17.35
C ALA A 349 1.37 -11.98 17.70
N LEU A 350 0.73 -12.24 18.83
CA LEU A 350 -0.54 -11.62 19.26
C LEU A 350 -0.31 -10.62 20.39
N ASP A 351 0.53 -10.98 21.36
CA ASP A 351 0.80 -10.21 22.58
C ASP A 351 1.28 -8.78 22.27
N ALA A 352 2.06 -8.61 21.20
CA ALA A 352 2.56 -7.29 20.80
C ALA A 352 1.44 -6.34 20.33
N TYR A 353 0.41 -6.84 19.64
CA TYR A 353 -0.77 -6.04 19.30
C TYR A 353 -1.57 -5.65 20.53
N VAL A 354 -1.72 -6.57 21.49
CA VAL A 354 -2.35 -6.30 22.79
C VAL A 354 -1.59 -5.23 23.56
N ALA A 355 -0.25 -5.21 23.44
CA ALA A 355 0.62 -4.17 23.98
C ALA A 355 0.56 -2.83 23.21
N GLY A 356 -0.25 -2.73 22.15
CA GLY A 356 -0.47 -1.52 21.38
C GLY A 356 0.51 -1.31 20.23
N GLU A 357 1.26 -2.31 19.80
CA GLU A 357 2.10 -2.22 18.61
C GLU A 357 1.34 -2.52 17.32
N ALA A 358 1.80 -1.91 16.22
CA ALA A 358 1.20 -1.95 14.88
C ALA A 358 -0.24 -1.38 14.83
N LYS A 359 -1.16 -1.96 15.59
CA LYS A 359 -2.60 -1.68 15.72
C LYS A 359 -3.40 -1.92 14.44
N GLU A 360 -2.90 -1.46 13.31
CA GLU A 360 -3.56 -1.46 12.00
C GLU A 360 -2.51 -1.44 10.87
N GLY A 361 -2.93 -1.79 9.66
CA GLY A 361 -2.14 -1.66 8.43
C GLY A 361 -2.49 -2.75 7.42
N VAL A 362 -2.08 -2.56 6.18
CA VAL A 362 -2.18 -3.58 5.10
C VAL A 362 -3.61 -4.13 4.92
N GLY A 363 -4.63 -3.32 5.21
CA GLY A 363 -6.03 -3.74 5.11
C GLY A 363 -6.53 -4.65 6.24
N MET A 364 -5.79 -4.78 7.35
CA MET A 364 -6.12 -5.71 8.44
C MET A 364 -7.53 -5.50 8.98
N GLY A 365 -7.93 -4.26 9.29
CA GLY A 365 -9.29 -3.97 9.77
C GLY A 365 -10.39 -4.42 8.81
N GLY A 366 -10.25 -4.13 7.52
CA GLY A 366 -11.21 -4.57 6.51
C GLY A 366 -11.23 -6.08 6.27
N ALA A 367 -10.07 -6.73 6.37
CA ALA A 367 -9.98 -8.19 6.31
C ALA A 367 -10.69 -8.83 7.50
N LEU A 368 -10.48 -8.34 8.72
CA LEU A 368 -11.17 -8.84 9.91
C LEU A 368 -12.69 -8.66 9.81
N ALA A 369 -13.15 -7.46 9.39
CA ALA A 369 -14.57 -7.21 9.14
C ALA A 369 -15.15 -8.13 8.07
N LEU A 370 -14.37 -8.47 7.02
CA LEU A 370 -14.76 -9.45 6.00
C LEU A 370 -14.91 -10.86 6.58
N ALA A 371 -14.04 -11.24 7.52
CA ALA A 371 -14.12 -12.52 8.20
C ALA A 371 -15.43 -12.65 8.99
N GLU A 372 -15.79 -11.60 9.75
CA GLU A 372 -17.07 -11.54 10.48
C GLU A 372 -18.26 -11.62 9.54
N ARG A 373 -18.26 -10.83 8.45
CA ARG A 373 -19.33 -10.87 7.44
C ARG A 373 -19.51 -12.25 6.82
N ARG A 374 -18.45 -13.05 6.72
CA ARG A 374 -18.46 -14.42 6.18
C ARG A 374 -18.70 -15.49 7.25
N GLY A 375 -18.88 -15.12 8.51
CA GLY A 375 -19.09 -16.06 9.62
C GLY A 375 -17.85 -16.89 9.97
N ILE A 376 -16.65 -16.41 9.64
CA ILE A 376 -15.39 -17.07 10.01
C ILE A 376 -15.13 -16.77 11.49
N PRO A 377 -14.98 -17.80 12.36
CA PRO A 377 -14.66 -17.58 13.76
C PRO A 377 -13.32 -16.87 13.95
N MET A 378 -13.27 -15.87 14.83
CA MET A 378 -12.00 -15.19 15.15
C MET A 378 -10.96 -16.11 15.78
N ALA A 379 -11.38 -17.23 16.38
CA ALA A 379 -10.44 -18.27 16.83
C ALA A 379 -9.63 -18.84 15.65
N ASP A 380 -10.31 -19.23 14.57
CA ASP A 380 -9.66 -19.73 13.36
C ASP A 380 -8.72 -18.69 12.75
N VAL A 381 -9.11 -17.40 12.79
CA VAL A 381 -8.24 -16.30 12.34
C VAL A 381 -6.96 -16.23 13.19
N ARG A 382 -7.06 -16.30 14.52
CA ARG A 382 -5.88 -16.26 15.41
C ARG A 382 -4.97 -17.46 15.24
N ASP A 383 -5.53 -18.67 15.20
CA ASP A 383 -4.77 -19.91 14.97
C ASP A 383 -3.98 -19.82 13.65
N HIS A 384 -4.60 -19.22 12.63
CA HIS A 384 -3.97 -19.08 11.33
C HIS A 384 -2.93 -17.95 11.27
N VAL A 385 -3.13 -16.86 12.02
CA VAL A 385 -2.11 -15.82 12.24
C VAL A 385 -0.86 -16.42 12.89
N VAL A 386 -1.02 -17.22 13.94
CA VAL A 386 0.07 -17.94 14.61
C VAL A 386 0.78 -18.88 13.63
N THR A 387 0.02 -19.66 12.87
CA THR A 387 0.58 -20.60 11.88
C THR A 387 1.43 -19.89 10.82
N ILE A 388 0.96 -18.75 10.29
CA ILE A 388 1.71 -17.98 9.30
C ILE A 388 2.94 -17.34 9.93
N HIS A 389 2.80 -16.75 11.12
CA HIS A 389 3.90 -16.14 11.85
C HIS A 389 5.05 -17.15 12.08
N ASP A 390 4.75 -18.33 12.61
CA ASP A 390 5.77 -19.34 12.92
C ASP A 390 6.47 -19.85 11.67
N ARG A 391 5.73 -19.99 10.56
CA ARG A 391 6.29 -20.31 9.25
C ARG A 391 7.28 -19.25 8.78
N LEU A 392 6.96 -17.97 8.96
CA LEU A 392 7.85 -16.87 8.56
C LEU A 392 9.16 -16.87 9.37
N LEU A 393 9.09 -17.08 10.69
CA LEU A 393 10.27 -17.17 11.55
C LEU A 393 11.14 -18.39 11.24
N ALA A 394 10.53 -19.54 10.94
CA ALA A 394 11.26 -20.75 10.54
C ALA A 394 12.05 -20.55 9.23
N THR A 395 11.57 -19.69 8.32
CA THR A 395 12.29 -19.37 7.08
C THR A 395 13.36 -18.30 7.23
N GLY A 396 13.25 -17.40 8.22
CA GLY A 396 14.22 -16.33 8.48
C GLY A 396 15.50 -16.80 9.18
N SER A 397 15.46 -17.94 9.86
CA SER A 397 16.61 -18.54 10.59
C SER A 397 17.53 -19.39 9.70
N GLY A 398 17.26 -19.48 8.39
CA GLY A 398 18.04 -20.29 7.44
C GLY A 398 19.21 -19.59 6.74
N VAL A 399 19.55 -18.35 7.12
CA VAL A 399 20.64 -17.56 6.53
C VAL A 399 21.73 -17.29 7.57
N GLU A 400 22.23 -18.33 8.21
CA GLU A 400 23.56 -18.34 8.82
C GLU A 400 24.22 -19.70 8.55
N SER A 401 25.10 -19.73 7.54
CA SER A 401 26.16 -20.73 7.40
C SER A 401 27.30 -20.20 6.54
#